data_AF-A0A1L9VD06-F1
#
_entry.id   AF-A0A1L9VD06-F1
#
_cell.length_a   1.000
_cell.length_b   1.000
_cell.length_c   1.000
_cell.angle_alpha   90.00
_cell.angle_beta   90.00
_cell.angle_gamma   90.00
#
_symmetry.space_group_name_H-M   'P 1'
#
loop_
_entity.id
_entity.type
_entity.pdbx_description
1 polymer ?
#
loop_
_entity_poly.entity_id
_entity_poly.type
_entity_poly.pdbx_seq_one_letter_code
_entity_poly.pdbx_strand_id
1 'polypeptide(L)'
;MPPDDANRHVVLNNLGPCRGVKYERSNEIGDLDRAIYYSELAVESLASDRSNEAPLLANLGNLLLQRYERTISLADLDRAVESTNLAQQKMGPKDLNKPQVVVDMAKTLGERFNRDDDIEDLNRAARLAEIVVGSTPTDHPEHPSWLIQSACWLTLRFERTGALADLWPRGPLKRPCSWHL
;
A
#
# COMPACT_ATOMS: atom_id res chain seq x y z
N MET A 1 39.16 5.17 6.49
CA MET A 1 38.21 5.56 5.42
C MET A 1 37.46 4.30 5.01
N PRO A 2 36.25 4.04 5.52
CA PRO A 2 35.49 2.87 5.10
C PRO A 2 34.56 3.22 3.93
N PRO A 3 34.44 2.35 2.92
CA PRO A 3 33.61 2.58 1.75
C PRO A 3 32.16 2.14 1.94
N ASP A 4 31.28 2.93 1.34
CA ASP A 4 29.98 2.59 0.73
C ASP A 4 28.73 2.39 1.62
N ASP A 5 28.22 3.50 2.17
CA ASP A 5 26.86 3.64 2.74
C ASP A 5 25.77 3.67 1.65
N ALA A 6 26.14 3.88 0.38
CA ALA A 6 25.19 4.11 -0.71
C ALA A 6 24.38 2.85 -1.09
N ASN A 7 24.89 1.66 -0.81
CA ASN A 7 24.19 0.39 -1.11
C ASN A 7 23.40 -0.18 0.08
N ARG A 8 23.51 0.41 1.28
CA ARG A 8 22.77 -0.07 2.46
C ARG A 8 21.26 0.12 2.31
N HIS A 9 20.85 1.19 1.65
CA HIS A 9 19.45 1.49 1.35
C HIS A 9 18.84 0.47 0.38
N VAL A 10 19.61 -0.01 -0.60
CA VAL A 10 19.15 -1.03 -1.56
C VAL A 10 19.00 -2.40 -0.88
N VAL A 11 19.92 -2.74 0.03
CA VAL A 11 19.85 -3.99 0.81
C VAL A 11 18.66 -3.98 1.77
N LEU A 12 18.31 -2.84 2.38
CA LEU A 12 17.14 -2.72 3.24
C LEU A 12 15.81 -2.76 2.46
N ASN A 13 15.78 -2.17 1.26
CA ASN A 13 14.58 -2.10 0.42
C ASN A 13 14.21 -3.45 -0.22
N ASN A 14 15.20 -4.34 -0.44
CA ASN A 14 14.98 -5.65 -1.09
C ASN A 14 14.81 -6.83 -0.12
N LEU A 15 14.90 -6.61 1.20
CA LEU A 15 14.75 -7.68 2.21
C LEU A 15 13.33 -7.81 2.81
N GLY A 16 12.39 -6.98 2.37
CA GLY A 16 10.99 -7.00 2.80
C GLY A 16 10.24 -8.34 2.54
N PRO A 17 10.40 -9.02 1.38
CA PRO A 17 9.57 -10.18 1.07
C PRO A 17 9.99 -11.49 1.80
N CYS A 18 11.24 -11.62 2.25
CA CYS A 18 11.74 -12.89 2.81
C CYS A 18 11.60 -13.03 4.35
N ARG A 19 10.98 -12.07 5.05
CA ARG A 19 10.85 -12.11 6.52
C ARG A 19 9.46 -12.52 7.03
N GLY A 20 8.47 -12.67 6.15
CA GLY A 20 7.07 -12.90 6.52
C GLY A 20 6.73 -14.24 7.20
N VAL A 21 7.66 -15.20 7.31
CA VAL A 21 7.31 -16.58 7.74
C VAL A 21 7.94 -17.00 9.08
N LYS A 22 8.76 -16.18 9.76
CA LYS A 22 9.47 -16.63 10.98
C LYS A 22 9.45 -15.74 12.22
N TYR A 23 8.83 -14.57 12.20
CA TYR A 23 9.00 -13.57 13.26
C TYR A 23 7.89 -13.52 14.33
N GLU A 24 6.85 -14.33 14.19
CA GLU A 24 5.54 -14.13 14.81
C GLU A 24 5.44 -14.11 16.36
N ARG A 25 6.51 -14.27 17.17
CA ARG A 25 6.29 -14.41 18.64
C ARG A 25 7.23 -13.78 19.63
N SER A 26 8.41 -13.27 19.31
CA SER A 26 9.26 -12.69 20.36
C SER A 26 10.25 -11.67 19.79
N ASN A 27 10.08 -10.39 20.18
CA ASN A 27 10.98 -9.25 19.96
C ASN A 27 10.71 -8.32 18.75
N GLU A 28 9.53 -8.37 18.11
CA GLU A 28 9.23 -7.61 16.89
C GLU A 28 9.00 -6.10 17.08
N ILE A 29 8.56 -5.64 18.26
CA ILE A 29 8.25 -4.21 18.48
C ILE A 29 9.52 -3.36 18.54
N GLY A 30 10.56 -3.79 19.28
CA GLY A 30 11.82 -3.05 19.36
C GLY A 30 12.59 -2.99 18.04
N ASP A 31 12.37 -3.97 17.15
CA ASP A 31 12.90 -3.95 15.78
C ASP A 31 12.10 -3.01 14.88
N LEU A 32 10.77 -3.00 15.01
CA LEU A 32 9.90 -2.03 14.34
C LEU A 32 10.23 -0.59 14.76
N ASP A 33 10.40 -0.33 16.05
CA ASP A 33 10.71 1.02 16.56
C ASP A 33 12.03 1.53 15.97
N ARG A 34 13.04 0.66 15.88
CA ARG A 34 14.30 1.00 15.20
C ARG A 34 14.12 1.21 13.71
N ALA A 35 13.34 0.38 13.03
CA ALA A 35 13.05 0.54 11.61
C ALA A 35 12.31 1.84 11.29
N ILE A 36 11.34 2.21 12.13
CA ILE A 36 10.61 3.47 12.07
C ILE A 36 11.58 4.64 12.26
N TYR A 37 12.39 4.62 13.32
CA TYR A 37 13.39 5.65 13.60
C TYR A 37 14.35 5.88 12.42
N TYR A 38 14.92 4.82 11.85
CA TYR A 38 15.81 4.97 10.69
C TYR A 38 15.08 5.41 9.42
N SER A 39 13.82 5.02 9.24
CA SER A 39 13.01 5.47 8.11
C SER A 39 12.66 6.96 8.21
N GLU A 40 12.37 7.46 9.41
CA GLU A 40 12.16 8.89 9.68
C GLU A 40 13.42 9.70 9.37
N LEU A 41 14.58 9.27 9.88
CA LEU A 41 15.86 9.91 9.56
C LEU A 41 16.16 9.92 8.06
N ALA A 42 15.82 8.83 7.35
CA ALA A 42 15.99 8.76 5.91
C ALA A 42 15.10 9.79 5.20
N VAL A 43 13.84 9.93 5.59
CA VAL A 43 12.91 10.93 5.05
C VAL A 43 13.42 12.35 5.32
N GLU A 44 13.90 12.65 6.53
CA GLU A 44 14.44 13.97 6.89
C GLU A 44 15.72 14.33 6.11
N SER A 45 16.61 13.36 5.89
CA SER A 45 17.89 13.59 5.19
C SER A 45 17.75 13.80 3.68
N LEU A 46 16.65 13.34 3.08
CA LEU A 46 16.42 13.38 1.62
C LEU A 46 15.72 14.64 1.11
N ALA A 47 15.80 15.75 1.84
CA ALA A 47 15.21 17.04 1.47
C ALA A 47 15.56 17.55 0.05
N SER A 48 16.61 17.01 -0.59
CA SER A 48 17.09 17.42 -1.92
C SER A 48 16.89 16.41 -3.07
N ASP A 49 16.50 15.16 -2.83
CA ASP A 49 16.31 14.15 -3.90
C ASP A 49 14.86 13.62 -3.95
N ARG A 50 14.08 14.24 -4.84
CA ARG A 50 12.65 13.96 -5.05
C ARG A 50 12.36 12.54 -5.54
N SER A 51 13.33 11.86 -6.15
CA SER A 51 13.11 10.54 -6.77
C SER A 51 13.00 9.40 -5.74
N ASN A 52 13.59 9.58 -4.56
CA ASN A 52 13.66 8.56 -3.51
C ASN A 52 12.75 8.86 -2.31
N GLU A 53 12.12 10.03 -2.28
CA GLU A 53 11.26 10.48 -1.17
C GLU A 53 9.97 9.65 -1.05
N ALA A 54 9.28 9.39 -2.18
CA ALA A 54 8.01 8.67 -2.16
C ALA A 54 8.10 7.21 -1.67
N PRO A 55 9.08 6.39 -2.12
CA PRO A 55 9.24 5.02 -1.60
C PRO A 55 9.56 4.97 -0.11
N LEU A 56 10.34 5.92 0.42
CA LEU A 56 10.67 5.96 1.84
C LEU A 56 9.48 6.32 2.71
N LEU A 57 8.69 7.32 2.28
CA LEU A 57 7.43 7.68 2.92
C LEU A 57 6.43 6.52 2.90
N ALA A 58 6.37 5.75 1.81
CA ALA A 58 5.52 4.55 1.72
C ALA A 58 5.99 3.45 2.70
N ASN A 59 7.30 3.19 2.76
CA ASN A 59 7.88 2.23 3.68
C ASN A 59 7.66 2.64 5.16
N LEU A 60 7.82 3.92 5.48
CA LEU A 60 7.50 4.47 6.80
C LEU A 60 6.02 4.23 7.14
N GLY A 61 5.12 4.49 6.20
CA GLY A 61 3.68 4.20 6.35
C GLY A 61 3.40 2.72 6.65
N ASN A 62 4.04 1.79 5.93
CA ASN A 62 3.90 0.35 6.17
C ASN A 62 4.41 -0.06 7.57
N LEU A 63 5.59 0.42 7.97
CA LEU A 63 6.16 0.12 9.30
C LEU A 63 5.26 0.63 10.43
N LEU A 64 4.69 1.83 10.27
CA LEU A 64 3.72 2.40 11.22
C LEU A 64 2.43 1.58 11.25
N LEU A 65 1.94 1.12 10.10
CA LEU A 65 0.77 0.23 10.01
C LEU A 65 1.03 -1.11 10.73
N GLN A 66 2.20 -1.73 10.51
CA GLN A 66 2.57 -2.97 11.21
C GLN A 66 2.66 -2.76 12.72
N ARG A 67 3.13 -1.58 13.16
CA ARG A 67 3.15 -1.24 14.59
C ARG A 67 1.73 -1.04 15.12
N TYR A 68 0.85 -0.39 14.36
CA TYR A 68 -0.58 -0.28 14.68
C TYR A 68 -1.23 -1.66 14.81
N GLU A 69 -1.03 -2.58 13.86
CA GLU A 69 -1.64 -3.93 13.92
C GLU A 69 -1.25 -4.70 15.19
N ARG A 70 -0.05 -4.44 15.74
CA ARG A 70 0.46 -5.08 16.95
C ARG A 70 0.07 -4.36 18.25
N THR A 71 -0.07 -3.04 18.22
CA THR A 71 -0.23 -2.19 19.42
C THR A 71 -1.59 -1.54 19.53
N ILE A 72 -2.36 -1.51 18.43
CA ILE A 72 -3.61 -0.77 18.23
C ILE A 72 -3.43 0.74 18.51
N SER A 73 -2.21 1.24 18.33
CA SER A 73 -1.87 2.65 18.50
C SER A 73 -2.48 3.51 17.38
N LEU A 74 -3.55 4.24 17.71
CA LEU A 74 -4.23 5.11 16.74
C LEU A 74 -3.30 6.19 16.17
N ALA A 75 -2.37 6.68 16.98
CA ALA A 75 -1.36 7.62 16.53
C ALA A 75 -0.48 7.04 15.41
N ASP A 76 -0.20 5.74 15.44
CA ASP A 76 0.57 5.10 14.36
C ASP A 76 -0.24 4.92 13.09
N LEU A 77 -1.54 4.62 13.20
CA LEU A 77 -2.42 4.57 12.04
C LEU A 77 -2.55 5.94 11.38
N ASP A 78 -2.75 7.01 12.16
CA ASP A 78 -2.86 8.37 11.62
C ASP A 78 -1.55 8.80 10.92
N ARG A 79 -0.41 8.49 11.53
CA ARG A 79 0.92 8.75 10.93
C ARG A 79 1.18 7.89 9.69
N ALA A 80 0.67 6.65 9.66
CA ALA A 80 0.76 5.79 8.48
C ALA A 80 -0.01 6.42 7.31
N VAL A 81 -1.23 6.90 7.56
CA VAL A 81 -2.07 7.59 6.57
C VAL A 81 -1.39 8.87 6.08
N GLU A 82 -0.83 9.68 6.98
CA GLU A 82 -0.08 10.88 6.61
C GLU A 82 1.14 10.55 5.73
N SER A 83 1.93 9.54 6.11
CA SER A 83 3.10 9.11 5.34
C SER A 83 2.72 8.62 3.95
N THR A 84 1.65 7.82 3.85
CA THR A 84 1.05 7.36 2.59
C THR A 84 0.56 8.54 1.73
N ASN A 85 -0.08 9.54 2.34
CA ASN A 85 -0.55 10.73 1.63
C ASN A 85 0.59 11.55 1.06
N LEU A 86 1.64 11.77 1.85
CA LEU A 86 2.84 12.48 1.41
C LEU A 86 3.54 11.71 0.29
N ALA A 87 3.69 10.39 0.43
CA ALA A 87 4.23 9.55 -0.63
C ALA A 87 3.46 9.74 -1.95
N GLN A 88 2.12 9.76 -1.89
CA GLN A 88 1.30 9.96 -3.09
C GLN A 88 1.47 11.36 -3.70
N GLN A 89 1.63 12.40 -2.90
CA GLN A 89 1.90 13.75 -3.39
C GLN A 89 3.28 13.87 -4.05
N LYS A 90 4.25 13.06 -3.63
CA LYS A 90 5.61 13.05 -4.19
C LYS A 90 5.74 12.14 -5.40
N MET A 91 4.83 11.20 -5.61
CA MET A 91 4.80 10.36 -6.81
C MET A 91 4.38 11.17 -8.04
N GLY A 92 5.20 11.12 -9.10
CA GLY A 92 4.76 11.48 -10.44
C GLY A 92 3.92 10.38 -11.09
N PRO A 93 3.28 10.65 -12.25
CA PRO A 93 2.47 9.65 -12.97
C PRO A 93 3.24 8.37 -13.36
N LYS A 94 4.57 8.46 -13.48
CA LYS A 94 5.46 7.34 -13.81
C LYS A 94 5.87 6.51 -12.58
N ASP A 95 5.73 7.05 -11.37
CA ASP A 95 6.09 6.39 -10.12
C ASP A 95 4.99 5.43 -9.62
N LEU A 96 3.79 5.52 -10.20
CA LEU A 96 2.68 4.58 -10.01
C LEU A 96 3.01 3.15 -10.51
N ASN A 97 4.14 2.96 -11.19
CA ASN A 97 4.66 1.65 -11.60
C ASN A 97 5.34 0.87 -10.46
N LYS A 98 5.24 1.33 -9.20
CA LYS A 98 5.66 0.58 -8.01
C LYS A 98 4.43 -0.02 -7.31
N PRO A 99 3.95 -1.20 -7.75
CA PRO A 99 2.69 -1.76 -7.27
C PRO A 99 2.69 -2.01 -5.76
N GLN A 100 3.83 -2.38 -5.15
CA GLN A 100 3.92 -2.58 -3.71
C GLN A 100 3.58 -1.32 -2.90
N VAL A 101 4.07 -0.16 -3.34
CA VAL A 101 3.78 1.13 -2.68
C VAL A 101 2.28 1.37 -2.68
N VAL A 102 1.64 1.20 -3.84
CA VAL A 102 0.22 1.47 -4.01
C VAL A 102 -0.66 0.49 -3.22
N VAL A 103 -0.25 -0.77 -3.09
CA VAL A 103 -0.92 -1.79 -2.27
C VAL A 103 -0.85 -1.43 -0.78
N ASP A 104 0.33 -1.05 -0.29
CA ASP A 104 0.50 -0.67 1.10
C ASP A 104 -0.35 0.56 1.44
N MET A 105 -0.45 1.53 0.51
CA MET A 105 -1.35 2.68 0.66
C MET A 105 -2.82 2.28 0.75
N ALA A 106 -3.28 1.37 -0.13
CA ALA A 106 -4.66 0.89 -0.11
C ALA A 106 -5.00 0.19 1.20
N LYS A 107 -4.05 -0.61 1.75
CA LYS A 107 -4.20 -1.27 3.04
C LYS A 107 -4.35 -0.26 4.18
N THR A 108 -3.46 0.73 4.27
CA THR A 108 -3.51 1.77 5.31
C THR A 108 -4.83 2.53 5.31
N LEU A 109 -5.33 2.92 4.13
CA LEU A 109 -6.63 3.60 3.98
C LEU A 109 -7.79 2.69 4.40
N GLY A 110 -7.71 1.42 4.05
CA GLY A 110 -8.68 0.41 4.46
C GLY A 110 -8.78 0.22 5.98
N GLU A 111 -7.64 0.18 6.68
CA GLU A 111 -7.62 0.12 8.14
C GLU A 111 -8.20 1.37 8.78
N ARG A 112 -7.95 2.55 8.22
CA ARG A 112 -8.59 3.80 8.67
C ARG A 112 -10.10 3.79 8.40
N PHE A 113 -10.55 3.28 7.26
CA PHE A 113 -11.97 3.09 6.98
C PHE A 113 -12.63 2.16 8.01
N ASN A 114 -12.01 1.02 8.34
CA ASN A 114 -12.56 0.10 9.35
C ASN A 114 -12.75 0.76 10.73
N ARG A 115 -11.93 1.78 11.04
CA ARG A 115 -12.02 2.57 12.28
C ARG A 115 -13.09 3.65 12.19
N ASP A 116 -13.01 4.51 11.18
CA ASP A 116 -13.77 5.77 11.11
C ASP A 116 -15.06 5.68 10.29
N ASP A 117 -15.25 4.58 9.55
CA ASP A 117 -16.28 4.44 8.50
C ASP A 117 -16.16 5.54 7.43
N ASP A 118 -14.95 6.04 7.19
CA ASP A 118 -14.65 7.09 6.21
C ASP A 118 -14.74 6.55 4.77
N ILE A 119 -15.90 6.77 4.15
CA ILE A 119 -16.19 6.33 2.78
C ILE A 119 -15.19 6.88 1.76
N GLU A 120 -14.56 8.04 2.01
CA GLU A 120 -13.55 8.59 1.10
C GLU A 120 -12.29 7.73 1.06
N ASP A 121 -11.86 7.23 2.22
CA ASP A 121 -10.74 6.30 2.33
C ASP A 121 -11.03 4.97 1.64
N LEU A 122 -12.24 4.42 1.81
CA LEU A 122 -12.68 3.21 1.10
C LEU A 122 -12.68 3.40 -0.41
N ASN A 123 -13.22 4.53 -0.88
CA ASN A 123 -13.23 4.88 -2.30
C ASN A 123 -11.82 4.98 -2.86
N ARG A 124 -10.88 5.54 -2.10
CA ARG A 124 -9.49 5.71 -2.52
C ARG A 124 -8.73 4.39 -2.49
N ALA A 125 -8.91 3.55 -1.48
CA ALA A 125 -8.33 2.21 -1.41
C ALA A 125 -8.74 1.36 -2.63
N ALA A 126 -10.03 1.36 -2.98
CA ALA A 126 -10.54 0.66 -4.16
C ALA A 126 -9.91 1.17 -5.47
N ARG A 127 -9.82 2.49 -5.67
CA ARG A 127 -9.17 3.06 -6.87
C ARG A 127 -7.69 2.68 -6.98
N LEU A 128 -6.96 2.70 -5.87
CA LEU A 128 -5.53 2.34 -5.85
C LEU A 128 -5.34 0.85 -6.18
N ALA A 129 -6.20 -0.02 -5.64
CA ALA A 129 -6.15 -1.45 -5.94
C ALA A 129 -6.47 -1.75 -7.42
N GLU A 130 -7.41 -1.04 -8.03
CA GLU A 130 -7.69 -1.14 -9.48
C GLU A 130 -6.49 -0.71 -10.33
N ILE A 131 -5.80 0.37 -9.95
CA ILE A 131 -4.60 0.84 -10.66
C ILE A 131 -3.51 -0.22 -10.65
N VAL A 132 -3.28 -0.87 -9.50
CA VAL A 132 -2.27 -1.94 -9.36
C VAL A 132 -2.59 -3.12 -10.27
N VAL A 133 -3.83 -3.60 -10.23
CA VAL A 133 -4.28 -4.71 -11.08
C VAL A 133 -4.17 -4.35 -12.56
N GLY A 134 -4.57 -3.14 -12.95
CA GLY A 134 -4.55 -2.71 -14.35
C GLY A 134 -3.14 -2.42 -14.92
N SER A 135 -2.17 -2.15 -14.05
CA SER A 135 -0.78 -1.83 -14.45
C SER A 135 0.19 -3.00 -14.31
N THR A 136 -0.20 -4.07 -13.60
CA THR A 136 0.65 -5.23 -13.37
C THR A 136 0.42 -6.31 -14.43
N PRO A 137 1.48 -6.85 -15.05
CA PRO A 137 1.39 -8.05 -15.88
C PRO A 137 0.82 -9.25 -15.12
N THR A 138 -0.02 -10.05 -15.79
CA THR A 138 -0.68 -11.21 -15.18
C THR A 138 0.27 -12.34 -14.77
N ASP A 139 1.50 -12.34 -15.28
CA ASP A 139 2.58 -13.28 -14.95
C ASP A 139 3.37 -12.88 -13.69
N HIS A 140 3.08 -11.71 -13.10
CA HIS A 140 3.74 -11.27 -11.88
C HIS A 140 3.35 -12.18 -10.69
N PRO A 141 4.32 -12.65 -9.87
CA PRO A 141 4.07 -13.59 -8.78
C PRO A 141 2.98 -13.12 -7.78
N GLU A 142 2.94 -11.82 -7.50
CA GLU A 142 1.98 -11.21 -6.56
C GLU A 142 0.66 -10.75 -7.20
N HIS A 143 0.51 -10.88 -8.53
CA HIS A 143 -0.72 -10.47 -9.22
C HIS A 143 -1.99 -11.12 -8.65
N PRO A 144 -2.02 -12.43 -8.31
CA PRO A 144 -3.17 -13.04 -7.66
C PRO A 144 -3.52 -12.41 -6.30
N SER A 145 -2.51 -12.11 -5.48
CA SER A 145 -2.70 -11.45 -4.18
C SER A 145 -3.35 -10.08 -4.34
N TRP A 146 -2.91 -9.29 -5.32
CA TRP A 146 -3.43 -7.95 -5.60
C TRP A 146 -4.85 -7.98 -6.16
N LEU A 147 -5.17 -8.98 -7.00
CA LEU A 147 -6.54 -9.22 -7.46
C LEU A 147 -7.50 -9.50 -6.29
N ILE A 148 -7.10 -10.36 -5.35
CA ILE A 148 -7.91 -10.69 -4.18
C ILE A 148 -8.14 -9.44 -3.33
N GLN A 149 -7.08 -8.69 -3.02
CA GLN A 149 -7.17 -7.45 -2.24
C GLN A 149 -8.09 -6.43 -2.92
N SER A 150 -7.99 -6.25 -4.24
CA SER A 150 -8.87 -5.37 -5.01
C SER A 150 -10.33 -5.82 -4.95
N ALA A 151 -10.59 -7.11 -5.10
CA ALA A 151 -11.93 -7.66 -4.99
C ALA A 151 -12.53 -7.45 -3.59
N CYS A 152 -11.73 -7.59 -2.53
CA CYS A 152 -12.16 -7.28 -1.16
C CYS A 152 -12.58 -5.82 -1.00
N TRP A 153 -11.76 -4.87 -1.46
CA TRP A 153 -12.10 -3.44 -1.38
C TRP A 153 -13.34 -3.06 -2.20
N LEU A 154 -13.49 -3.62 -3.41
CA LEU A 154 -14.65 -3.38 -4.26
C LEU A 154 -15.93 -3.99 -3.67
N THR A 155 -15.85 -5.18 -3.09
CA THR A 155 -16.99 -5.82 -2.42
C THR A 155 -17.41 -4.99 -1.21
N LEU A 156 -16.45 -4.56 -0.38
CA LEU A 156 -16.73 -3.72 0.78
C LEU A 156 -17.33 -2.36 0.39
N ARG A 157 -16.83 -1.75 -0.69
CA ARG A 157 -17.40 -0.52 -1.26
C ARG A 157 -18.83 -0.74 -1.76
N PHE A 158 -19.08 -1.85 -2.44
CA PHE A 158 -20.42 -2.23 -2.88
C PHE A 158 -21.39 -2.39 -1.70
N GLU A 159 -21.02 -3.15 -0.68
CA GLU A 159 -21.86 -3.39 0.49
C GLU A 159 -22.22 -2.09 1.22
N ARG A 160 -21.29 -1.15 1.29
CA ARG A 160 -21.49 0.13 1.97
C ARG A 160 -22.25 1.18 1.16
N THR A 161 -22.03 1.23 -0.14
CA THR A 161 -22.53 2.34 -0.99
C THR A 161 -23.62 1.91 -1.98
N GLY A 162 -23.80 0.60 -2.20
CA GLY A 162 -24.66 0.05 -3.25
C GLY A 162 -24.15 0.34 -4.67
N ALA A 163 -22.89 0.73 -4.84
CA ALA A 163 -22.33 1.10 -6.12
C ALA A 163 -22.23 -0.11 -7.07
N LEU A 164 -23.26 -0.32 -7.89
CA LEU A 164 -23.34 -1.43 -8.86
C LEU A 164 -22.17 -1.48 -9.85
N ALA A 165 -21.45 -0.37 -10.04
CA ALA A 165 -20.22 -0.33 -10.84
C ALA A 165 -19.12 -1.28 -10.30
N ASP A 166 -19.17 -1.62 -9.01
CA ASP A 166 -18.18 -2.45 -8.33
C ASP A 166 -18.41 -3.95 -8.56
N LEU A 167 -19.65 -4.35 -8.86
CA LEU A 167 -20.01 -5.72 -9.23
C LEU A 167 -19.64 -6.05 -10.68
N TRP A 168 -19.46 -5.02 -11.51
CA TRP A 168 -19.12 -5.16 -12.91
C TRP A 168 -17.90 -4.29 -13.26
N PRO A 169 -16.70 -4.63 -12.77
CA PRO A 169 -15.48 -3.94 -13.15
C PRO A 169 -15.41 -3.95 -14.68
N ARG A 170 -15.22 -2.77 -15.28
CA ARG A 170 -15.40 -2.51 -16.73
C ARG A 170 -14.50 -3.42 -17.60
N GLY A 171 -14.92 -4.65 -17.84
CA GLY A 171 -14.56 -5.47 -18.98
C GLY A 171 -15.52 -5.19 -20.15
N PRO A 172 -15.10 -5.38 -21.41
CA PRO A 172 -15.97 -5.11 -22.54
C PRO A 172 -17.15 -6.10 -22.46
N LEU A 173 -18.33 -5.57 -22.15
CA LEU A 173 -19.59 -6.26 -22.39
C LEU A 173 -19.63 -6.56 -23.90
N LYS A 174 -19.25 -7.77 -24.31
CA LYS A 174 -19.92 -8.40 -25.43
C LYS A 174 -21.38 -8.42 -25.03
N ARG A 175 -22.16 -7.54 -25.67
CA ARG A 175 -23.61 -7.44 -25.48
C ARG A 175 -24.19 -8.86 -25.49
N PRO A 176 -25.15 -9.18 -24.62
CA PRO A 176 -25.80 -10.48 -24.69
C PRO A 176 -26.38 -10.63 -26.09
N CYS A 177 -26.02 -11.72 -26.77
CA CYS A 177 -26.65 -12.12 -28.01
C CYS A 177 -28.17 -12.03 -27.81
N SER A 178 -28.80 -11.18 -28.62
CA SER A 178 -30.24 -11.13 -28.74
C SER A 178 -30.71 -12.51 -29.17
N TRP A 179 -31.34 -13.25 -28.25
CA TRP A 179 -32.16 -14.40 -28.61
C TRP A 179 -33.36 -13.86 -29.38
N HIS A 180 -33.29 -13.90 -30.71
CA HIS A 180 -34.48 -13.81 -31.54
C HIS A 180 -35.19 -15.15 -31.46
N LEU A 181 -36.41 -15.12 -30.91
CA LEU A 181 -37.45 -16.12 -31.12
C LEU A 181 -37.87 -16.13 -32.60
#